data_AF-A0A370LZ00-F1
#
_entry.id   AF-A0A370LZ00-F1
#
_cell.length_a   1.000
_cell.length_b   1.000
_cell.length_c   1.000
_cell.angle_alpha   90.00
_cell.angle_beta   90.00
_cell.angle_gamma   90.00
#
_symmetry.space_group_name_H-M   'P 1'
#
loop_
_entity.id
_entity.type
_entity.pdbx_description
1 polymer ?
#
loop_
_entity_poly.entity_id
_entity_poly.type
_entity_poly.pdbx_seq_one_letter_code
_entity_poly.pdbx_strand_id
1 'polypeptide(L)'
;MGDPKYPRRMWRKPKRPLNYELKMEELKTLGTFGLKTKRELWKAHTELSRIRHQARSLLALGQEIREEKEPILMKSLRRIGLVGESSTLDDVLNLHVEELLGRRLQTIVMKKLGFKTPYQARQAVIHGHIMIGDRIVNVPSYTVTVNEEKDIKLTPGSSLKDLLEKISKNESSEKTKAEKTDSESSDMDDKNVESVSDEGENDSTDKPEE
;
A
#
# COMPACT_ATOMS: atom_id res chain seq x y z
N MET A 1 6.28 -44.68 21.27
CA MET A 1 6.06 -43.79 20.11
C MET A 1 5.33 -42.56 20.63
N GLY A 2 5.96 -41.39 20.64
CA GLY A 2 5.35 -40.15 21.14
C GLY A 2 4.38 -39.52 20.13
N ASP A 3 3.81 -38.36 20.47
CA ASP A 3 2.89 -37.63 19.59
C ASP A 3 3.61 -36.92 18.41
N PRO A 4 3.23 -37.18 17.15
CA PRO A 4 3.77 -36.48 15.98
C PRO A 4 3.40 -34.99 15.93
N LYS A 5 4.31 -34.13 15.44
CA LYS A 5 4.07 -32.69 15.30
C LYS A 5 3.32 -32.36 13.99
N TYR A 6 2.08 -31.89 14.12
CA TYR A 6 1.27 -31.42 12.99
C TYR A 6 1.54 -29.95 12.58
N PRO A 7 1.27 -29.58 11.31
CA PRO A 7 1.40 -28.20 10.84
C PRO A 7 0.41 -27.27 11.54
N ARG A 8 0.89 -26.10 11.99
CA ARG A 8 0.08 -25.08 12.65
C ARG A 8 -0.43 -24.06 11.65
N ARG A 9 -1.54 -23.39 11.99
CA ARG A 9 -2.11 -22.32 11.16
C ARG A 9 -1.19 -21.10 11.16
N MET A 10 -0.98 -20.52 9.99
CA MET A 10 -0.15 -19.33 9.76
C MET A 10 -0.89 -18.01 10.01
N TRP A 11 -2.16 -18.04 10.40
CA TRP A 11 -3.01 -16.87 10.58
C TRP A 11 -3.98 -17.09 11.74
N ARG A 12 -4.45 -15.99 12.34
CA ARG A 12 -5.41 -15.98 13.44
C ARG A 12 -6.58 -15.08 13.06
N LYS A 13 -7.80 -15.49 13.43
CA LYS A 13 -9.00 -14.67 13.23
C LYS A 13 -9.06 -13.55 14.27
N PRO A 14 -9.70 -12.41 13.97
CA PRO A 14 -10.03 -11.41 14.98
C PRO A 14 -10.94 -12.03 16.05
N LYS A 15 -10.75 -11.61 17.30
CA LYS A 15 -11.56 -12.10 18.44
C LYS A 15 -13.04 -11.73 18.28
N ARG A 16 -13.31 -10.51 17.79
CA ARG A 16 -14.66 -9.97 17.56
C ARG A 16 -14.84 -9.71 16.06
N PRO A 17 -15.40 -10.65 15.29
CA PRO A 17 -15.44 -10.56 13.83
C PRO A 17 -16.42 -9.52 13.28
N LEU A 18 -17.45 -9.15 14.06
CA LEU A 18 -18.52 -8.25 13.63
C LEU A 18 -18.37 -6.82 14.18
N ASN A 19 -17.15 -6.42 14.57
CA ASN A 19 -16.91 -5.02 14.90
C ASN A 19 -16.92 -4.18 13.60
N TYR A 20 -17.75 -3.14 13.57
CA TYR A 20 -17.92 -2.27 12.41
C TYR A 20 -16.62 -1.55 12.03
N GLU A 21 -15.91 -0.95 12.99
CA GLU A 21 -14.67 -0.20 12.74
C GLU A 21 -13.60 -1.09 12.11
N LEU A 22 -13.36 -2.25 12.73
CA LEU A 22 -12.41 -3.25 12.23
C LEU A 22 -12.80 -3.71 10.82
N LYS A 23 -14.10 -3.94 10.57
CA LYS A 23 -14.57 -4.37 9.26
C LYS A 23 -14.30 -3.30 8.20
N MET A 24 -14.50 -2.02 8.51
CA MET A 24 -14.25 -0.90 7.60
C MET A 24 -12.76 -0.73 7.31
N GLU A 25 -11.91 -0.81 8.33
CA GLU A 25 -10.44 -0.75 8.18
C GLU A 25 -9.91 -1.92 7.33
N GLU A 26 -10.38 -3.15 7.60
CA GLU A 26 -10.04 -4.31 6.79
C GLU A 26 -10.50 -4.14 5.33
N LEU A 27 -11.69 -3.59 5.08
CA LEU A 27 -12.17 -3.36 3.72
C LEU A 27 -11.35 -2.30 2.98
N LYS A 28 -10.97 -1.22 3.66
CA LYS A 28 -10.09 -0.18 3.12
C LYS A 28 -8.76 -0.79 2.69
N THR A 29 -8.10 -1.53 3.58
CA THR A 29 -6.80 -2.17 3.30
C THR A 29 -6.89 -3.27 2.24
N LEU A 30 -7.99 -4.03 2.19
CA LEU A 30 -8.23 -5.01 1.12
C LEU A 30 -8.33 -4.32 -0.26
N GLY A 31 -9.05 -3.20 -0.32
CA GLY A 31 -9.26 -2.43 -1.54
C GLY A 31 -7.98 -1.77 -2.06
N THR A 32 -7.22 -1.10 -1.17
CA THR A 32 -5.98 -0.41 -1.55
C THR A 32 -4.93 -1.35 -2.10
N PHE A 33 -4.76 -2.54 -1.50
CA PHE A 33 -3.73 -3.50 -1.90
C PHE A 33 -4.23 -4.60 -2.85
N GLY A 34 -5.52 -4.61 -3.20
CA GLY A 34 -6.11 -5.62 -4.11
C GLY A 34 -5.97 -7.05 -3.59
N LEU A 35 -6.29 -7.27 -2.32
CA LEU A 35 -6.19 -8.57 -1.67
C LEU A 35 -7.42 -9.44 -1.98
N LYS A 36 -7.20 -10.72 -2.33
CA LYS A 36 -8.30 -11.63 -2.70
C LYS A 36 -9.21 -12.00 -1.52
N THR A 37 -8.63 -12.20 -0.33
CA THR A 37 -9.37 -12.64 0.85
C THR A 37 -8.82 -12.01 2.12
N LYS A 38 -9.68 -11.84 3.14
CA LYS A 38 -9.27 -11.43 4.50
C LYS A 38 -8.20 -12.32 5.13
N ARG A 39 -8.07 -13.58 4.68
CA ARG A 39 -7.00 -14.47 5.15
C ARG A 39 -5.60 -13.95 4.83
N GLU A 40 -5.42 -13.27 3.69
CA GLU A 40 -4.13 -12.67 3.34
C GLU A 40 -3.79 -11.53 4.31
N LEU A 41 -4.78 -10.69 4.63
CA LEU A 41 -4.65 -9.63 5.63
C LEU A 41 -4.35 -10.20 7.02
N TRP A 42 -5.07 -11.24 7.44
CA TRP A 42 -4.84 -11.89 8.73
C TRP A 42 -3.45 -12.53 8.83
N LYS A 43 -2.92 -13.08 7.74
CA LYS A 43 -1.52 -13.56 7.70
C LYS A 43 -0.55 -12.41 7.97
N ALA A 44 -0.73 -11.26 7.32
CA ALA A 44 0.10 -10.08 7.55
C ALA A 44 0.01 -9.59 9.00
N HIS A 45 -1.19 -9.49 9.59
CA HIS A 45 -1.35 -9.15 11.02
C HIS A 45 -0.63 -10.14 11.94
N THR A 46 -0.73 -11.44 11.67
CA THR A 46 -0.04 -12.44 12.50
C THR A 46 1.47 -12.38 12.37
N GLU A 47 1.99 -12.08 11.17
CA GLU A 47 3.42 -11.90 10.96
C GLU A 47 3.93 -10.64 11.67
N LEU A 48 3.22 -9.52 11.56
CA LEU A 48 3.50 -8.29 12.30
C LEU A 48 3.51 -8.57 13.83
N SER A 49 2.50 -9.28 14.31
CA SER A 49 2.40 -9.66 15.73
C SER A 49 3.59 -10.52 16.17
N ARG A 50 4.08 -11.41 15.31
CA ARG A 50 5.28 -12.23 15.55
C ARG A 50 6.52 -11.36 15.65
N ILE A 51 6.71 -10.41 14.72
CA ILE A 51 7.84 -9.49 14.70
C ILE A 51 7.84 -8.59 15.95
N ARG A 52 6.70 -7.96 16.29
CA ARG A 52 6.59 -7.14 17.51
C ARG A 52 6.80 -7.94 18.78
N HIS A 53 6.39 -9.21 18.81
CA HIS A 53 6.65 -10.07 19.95
C HIS A 53 8.14 -10.37 20.11
N GLN A 54 8.85 -10.62 19.01
CA GLN A 54 10.31 -10.76 19.02
C GLN A 54 10.99 -9.48 19.53
N ALA A 55 10.59 -8.31 19.02
CA ALA A 55 11.12 -7.02 19.49
C ALA A 55 10.87 -6.80 20.99
N ARG A 56 9.65 -7.04 21.48
CA ARG A 56 9.32 -6.97 22.92
C ARG A 56 10.15 -7.94 23.77
N SER A 57 10.38 -9.15 23.26
CA SER A 57 11.20 -10.14 23.99
C SER A 57 12.66 -9.71 24.07
N LEU A 58 13.19 -9.04 23.04
CA LEU A 58 14.57 -8.53 23.03
C LEU A 58 14.76 -7.35 23.98
N LEU A 59 13.77 -6.44 24.04
CA LEU A 59 13.80 -5.31 24.97
C LEU A 59 13.75 -5.75 26.44
N ALA A 60 13.16 -6.91 26.74
CA ALA A 60 13.08 -7.45 28.09
C ALA A 60 14.33 -8.22 28.53
N LEU A 61 15.27 -8.52 27.61
CA LEU A 61 16.50 -9.25 27.92
C LEU A 61 17.60 -8.30 28.44
N GLY A 62 18.59 -8.87 29.13
CA GLY A 62 19.79 -8.15 29.55
C GLY A 62 20.63 -7.67 28.36
N GLN A 63 21.46 -6.64 28.60
CA GLN A 63 22.20 -5.92 27.57
C GLN A 63 23.12 -6.83 26.74
N GLU A 64 23.87 -7.74 27.37
CA GLU A 64 24.82 -8.63 26.67
C GLU A 64 24.13 -9.51 25.62
N ILE A 65 23.04 -10.19 26.00
CA ILE A 65 22.28 -11.07 25.10
C ILE A 65 21.55 -10.24 24.02
N ARG A 66 21.13 -9.02 24.37
CA ARG A 66 20.44 -8.12 23.47
C ARG A 66 21.37 -7.66 22.34
N GLU A 67 22.60 -7.26 22.65
CA GLU A 67 23.60 -6.81 21.67
C GLU A 67 23.92 -7.88 20.62
N GLU A 68 23.89 -9.17 21.00
CA GLU A 68 24.08 -10.27 20.06
C GLU A 68 22.85 -10.51 19.15
N LYS A 69 21.64 -10.46 19.71
CA LYS A 69 20.41 -10.89 19.01
C LYS A 69 19.69 -9.76 18.27
N GLU A 70 19.76 -8.54 18.78
CA GLU A 70 19.20 -7.34 18.17
C GLU A 70 19.64 -7.16 16.70
N PRO A 71 20.93 -7.22 16.34
CA PRO A 71 21.37 -7.03 14.96
C PRO A 71 20.85 -8.13 14.03
N ILE A 72 20.57 -9.34 14.53
CA ILE A 72 20.02 -10.44 13.71
C ILE A 72 18.61 -10.11 13.26
N LEU A 73 17.74 -9.68 14.18
CA LEU A 73 16.38 -9.26 13.86
C LEU A 73 16.42 -8.04 12.93
N MET A 74 17.21 -7.02 13.27
CA MET A 74 17.28 -5.78 12.50
C MET A 74 17.83 -6.00 11.09
N LYS A 75 18.87 -6.84 10.92
CA LYS A 75 19.40 -7.22 9.59
C LYS A 75 18.32 -7.90 8.75
N SER A 76 17.49 -8.74 9.36
CA SER A 76 16.40 -9.43 8.63
C SER A 76 15.31 -8.46 8.16
N LEU A 77 14.94 -7.48 8.99
CA LEU A 77 13.94 -6.46 8.66
C LEU A 77 14.47 -5.46 7.63
N ARG A 78 15.73 -5.04 7.75
CA ARG A 78 16.43 -4.19 6.76
C ARG A 78 16.52 -4.87 5.39
N ARG A 79 16.83 -6.17 5.36
CA ARG A 79 16.88 -6.94 4.10
C ARG A 79 15.54 -6.93 3.36
N ILE A 80 14.44 -7.00 4.09
CA ILE A 80 13.09 -6.91 3.52
C ILE A 80 12.75 -5.47 3.13
N GLY A 81 13.30 -4.48 3.82
CA GLY A 81 13.02 -3.05 3.59
C GLY A 81 11.85 -2.52 4.41
N LEU A 82 11.61 -3.09 5.59
CA LEU A 82 10.58 -2.59 6.53
C LEU A 82 11.10 -1.47 7.43
N VAL A 83 12.42 -1.41 7.60
CA VAL A 83 13.10 -0.62 8.62
C VAL A 83 14.34 0.00 7.98
N GLY A 84 14.67 1.24 8.35
CA GLY A 84 15.84 1.96 7.87
C GLY A 84 17.15 1.51 8.51
N GLU A 85 18.27 2.10 8.08
CA GLU A 85 19.59 1.78 8.62
C GLU A 85 19.78 2.29 10.06
N SER A 86 19.22 3.46 10.37
CA SER A 86 19.31 4.14 11.67
C SER A 86 18.15 3.83 12.62
N SER A 87 17.25 2.92 12.25
CA SER A 87 16.07 2.64 13.06
C SER A 87 16.39 1.80 14.28
N THR A 88 15.59 1.98 15.31
CA THR A 88 15.69 1.31 16.62
C THR A 88 14.65 0.20 16.77
N LEU A 89 14.74 -0.58 17.86
CA LEU A 89 13.73 -1.59 18.21
C LEU A 89 12.34 -1.00 18.47
N ASP A 90 12.27 0.25 18.93
CA ASP A 90 11.00 0.92 19.19
C ASP A 90 10.24 1.25 17.89
N ASP A 91 10.97 1.58 16.82
CA ASP A 91 10.38 1.77 15.49
C ASP A 91 9.72 0.49 14.97
N VAL A 92 10.31 -0.67 15.28
CA VAL A 92 9.75 -1.99 14.92
C VAL A 92 8.39 -2.22 15.61
N LEU A 93 8.18 -1.66 16.80
CA LEU A 93 6.90 -1.75 17.50
C LEU A 93 5.82 -0.92 16.81
N ASN A 94 6.21 0.20 16.20
CA ASN A 94 5.33 1.15 15.50
C ASN A 94 4.99 0.76 14.05
N LEU A 95 5.63 -0.26 13.48
CA LEU A 95 5.30 -0.75 12.13
C LEU A 95 3.81 -1.07 12.00
N HIS A 96 3.16 -0.67 10.92
CA HIS A 96 1.79 -1.05 10.60
C HIS A 96 1.74 -2.27 9.65
N VAL A 97 0.52 -2.63 9.24
CA VAL A 97 0.29 -3.75 8.30
C VAL A 97 0.55 -3.33 6.87
N GLU A 98 0.37 -2.05 6.58
CA GLU A 98 0.49 -1.47 5.25
C GLU A 98 1.92 -1.56 4.72
N GLU A 99 2.93 -1.42 5.56
CA GLU A 99 4.34 -1.56 5.19
C GLU A 99 4.66 -3.00 4.78
N LEU A 100 4.13 -4.00 5.50
CA LEU A 100 4.27 -5.41 5.13
C LEU A 100 3.60 -5.71 3.79
N LEU A 101 2.39 -5.20 3.58
CA LEU A 101 1.66 -5.36 2.32
C LEU A 101 2.34 -4.59 1.16
N GLY A 102 2.98 -3.47 1.48
CA GLY A 102 3.75 -2.64 0.54
C GLY A 102 5.02 -3.33 0.02
N ARG A 103 5.55 -4.34 0.71
CA ARG A 103 6.71 -5.14 0.28
C ARG A 103 6.36 -6.39 -0.55
N ARG A 104 5.09 -6.62 -0.84
CA ARG A 104 4.66 -7.76 -1.67
C ARG A 104 4.99 -7.52 -3.13
N LEU A 105 5.24 -8.61 -3.86
CA LEU A 105 5.54 -8.54 -5.30
C LEU A 105 4.43 -7.81 -6.05
N GLN A 106 3.16 -8.08 -5.75
CA GLN A 106 2.01 -7.42 -6.37
C GLN A 106 2.08 -5.89 -6.29
N THR A 107 2.38 -5.34 -5.12
CA THR A 107 2.35 -3.90 -4.85
C THR A 107 3.58 -3.20 -5.41
N ILE A 108 4.75 -3.84 -5.32
CA ILE A 108 5.98 -3.33 -5.93
C ILE A 108 5.86 -3.34 -7.45
N VAL A 109 5.34 -4.40 -8.04
CA VAL A 109 5.06 -4.50 -9.48
C VAL A 109 4.13 -3.39 -9.94
N MET A 110 3.04 -3.14 -9.20
CA MET A 110 2.12 -2.05 -9.51
C MET A 110 2.84 -0.70 -9.55
N LYS A 111 3.64 -0.40 -8.51
CA LYS A 111 4.40 0.85 -8.40
C LYS A 111 5.48 1.00 -9.47
N LYS A 112 6.21 -0.08 -9.79
CA LYS A 112 7.36 -0.05 -10.70
C LYS A 112 6.99 -0.12 -12.17
N LEU A 113 6.07 -1.00 -12.51
CA LEU A 113 5.66 -1.22 -13.89
C LEU A 113 4.44 -0.37 -14.27
N GLY A 114 3.91 0.46 -13.36
CA GLY A 114 2.88 1.45 -13.66
C GLY A 114 1.52 0.83 -13.98
N PHE A 115 1.15 -0.29 -13.34
CA PHE A 115 -0.19 -0.85 -13.50
C PHE A 115 -1.25 0.06 -12.86
N LYS A 116 -2.39 0.25 -13.54
CA LYS A 116 -3.48 1.11 -13.04
C LYS A 116 -4.12 0.58 -11.76
N THR A 117 -4.28 -0.74 -11.67
CA THR A 117 -4.95 -1.38 -10.54
C THR A 117 -4.10 -2.49 -9.93
N PRO A 118 -4.22 -2.74 -8.61
CA PRO A 118 -3.52 -3.85 -7.97
C PRO A 118 -3.98 -5.22 -8.49
N TYR A 119 -5.21 -5.32 -9.00
CA TYR A 119 -5.75 -6.55 -9.61
C TYR A 119 -5.06 -6.89 -10.92
N GLN A 120 -4.81 -5.89 -11.78
CA GLN A 120 -4.06 -6.08 -13.01
C GLN A 120 -2.63 -6.53 -12.74
N ALA A 121 -1.95 -5.91 -11.76
CA ALA A 121 -0.62 -6.33 -11.32
C ALA A 121 -0.64 -7.79 -10.83
N ARG A 122 -1.67 -8.19 -10.06
CA ARG A 122 -1.83 -9.57 -9.59
C ARG A 122 -2.00 -10.55 -10.75
N GLN A 123 -2.81 -10.21 -11.75
CA GLN A 123 -3.02 -11.04 -12.93
C GLN A 123 -1.71 -11.23 -13.71
N ALA A 124 -0.95 -10.15 -13.91
CA ALA A 124 0.35 -10.21 -14.57
C ALA A 124 1.33 -11.15 -13.83
N VAL A 125 1.34 -11.11 -12.50
CA VAL A 125 2.16 -12.02 -11.68
C VAL A 125 1.70 -13.47 -11.87
N ILE A 126 0.42 -13.75 -11.71
CA ILE A 126 -0.13 -15.12 -11.79
C ILE A 126 0.11 -15.73 -13.18
N HIS A 127 -0.03 -14.93 -14.23
CA HIS A 127 0.19 -15.38 -15.61
C HIS A 127 1.68 -15.53 -15.98
N GLY A 128 2.61 -15.19 -15.07
CA GLY A 128 4.05 -15.41 -15.29
C GLY A 128 4.71 -14.37 -16.19
N HIS A 129 4.16 -13.16 -16.28
CA HIS A 129 4.75 -12.08 -17.07
C HIS A 129 5.83 -11.28 -16.32
N ILE A 130 6.09 -11.62 -15.06
CA ILE A 130 7.01 -10.88 -14.19
C ILE A 130 8.17 -11.79 -13.80
N MET A 131 9.37 -11.22 -13.93
CA MET A 131 10.64 -11.83 -13.60
C MET A 131 11.36 -11.00 -12.53
N ILE A 132 12.09 -11.68 -11.65
CA ILE A 132 13.02 -11.07 -10.71
C ILE A 132 14.40 -11.61 -11.08
N GLY A 133 15.26 -10.76 -11.65
CA GLY A 133 16.51 -11.21 -12.27
C GLY A 133 16.20 -12.18 -13.42
N ASP A 134 16.68 -13.42 -13.32
CA ASP A 134 16.52 -14.44 -14.36
C ASP A 134 15.37 -15.42 -14.13
N ARG A 135 14.65 -15.31 -13.00
CA ARG A 135 13.58 -16.25 -12.63
C ARG A 135 12.19 -15.62 -12.76
N ILE A 136 11.24 -16.39 -13.26
CA ILE A 136 9.81 -16.04 -13.28
C ILE A 136 9.22 -16.31 -11.90
N VAL A 137 8.57 -15.30 -11.30
CA VAL A 137 7.91 -15.44 -9.99
C VAL A 137 6.42 -15.22 -10.15
N ASN A 138 5.64 -16.28 -9.93
CA ASN A 138 4.19 -16.30 -10.12
C ASN A 138 3.37 -16.17 -8.82
N VAL A 139 4.03 -15.86 -7.70
CA VAL A 139 3.39 -15.75 -6.38
C VAL A 139 3.22 -14.27 -5.99
N PRO A 140 2.00 -13.70 -6.01
CA PRO A 140 1.77 -12.29 -5.66
C PRO A 140 2.12 -11.95 -4.20
N SER A 141 2.08 -12.96 -3.33
CA SER A 141 2.41 -12.86 -1.90
C SER A 141 3.92 -12.95 -1.61
N TYR A 142 4.77 -13.04 -2.63
CA TYR A 142 6.21 -13.07 -2.43
C TYR A 142 6.69 -11.75 -1.82
N THR A 143 7.47 -11.82 -0.74
CA THR A 143 8.06 -10.65 -0.10
C THR A 143 9.38 -10.32 -0.80
N VAL A 144 9.43 -9.18 -1.48
CA VAL A 144 10.59 -8.78 -2.27
C VAL A 144 11.62 -8.10 -1.37
N THR A 145 12.88 -8.51 -1.48
CA THR A 145 13.98 -7.86 -0.78
C THR A 145 14.40 -6.56 -1.46
N VAL A 146 15.08 -5.66 -0.73
CA VAL A 146 15.51 -4.36 -1.27
C VAL A 146 16.45 -4.52 -2.47
N ASN A 147 17.27 -5.57 -2.47
CA ASN A 147 18.20 -5.84 -3.57
C ASN A 147 17.46 -6.32 -4.83
N GLU A 148 16.58 -7.32 -4.67
CA GLU A 148 15.78 -7.89 -5.75
C GLU A 148 14.84 -6.89 -6.41
N GLU A 149 14.44 -5.87 -5.67
CA GLU A 149 13.51 -4.87 -6.15
C GLU A 149 14.00 -4.21 -7.46
N LYS A 150 15.31 -3.95 -7.61
CA LYS A 150 15.90 -3.36 -8.81
C LYS A 150 15.84 -4.28 -10.04
N ASP A 151 15.81 -5.59 -9.80
CA ASP A 151 15.88 -6.61 -10.84
C ASP A 151 14.50 -7.05 -11.37
N ILE A 152 13.43 -6.39 -10.92
CA ILE A 152 12.07 -6.67 -11.40
C ILE A 152 11.93 -6.19 -12.83
N LYS A 153 11.64 -7.13 -13.73
CA LYS A 153 11.47 -6.89 -15.17
C LYS A 153 10.27 -7.65 -15.70
N LEU A 154 9.75 -7.19 -16.84
CA LEU A 154 8.75 -7.92 -17.60
C LEU A 154 9.43 -9.00 -18.44
N THR A 155 8.77 -10.15 -18.61
CA THR A 155 9.28 -11.24 -19.45
C THR A 155 9.46 -10.77 -20.90
N PRO A 156 10.62 -11.03 -21.55
CA PRO A 156 10.97 -10.48 -22.86
C PRO A 156 10.04 -10.89 -24.01
N GLY A 157 9.25 -11.96 -23.86
CA GLY A 157 8.26 -12.41 -24.86
C GLY A 157 6.81 -12.02 -24.55
N SER A 158 6.56 -11.14 -23.58
CA SER A 158 5.18 -10.82 -23.18
C SER A 158 4.57 -9.70 -24.02
N SER A 159 3.41 -9.98 -24.62
CA SER A 159 2.55 -8.99 -25.31
C SER A 159 2.04 -7.88 -24.38
N LEU A 160 2.19 -8.06 -23.06
CA LEU A 160 1.87 -7.04 -22.07
C LEU A 160 2.77 -5.81 -22.17
N LYS A 161 4.00 -5.95 -22.66
CA LYS A 161 4.92 -4.82 -22.81
C LYS A 161 4.33 -3.76 -23.74
N ASP A 162 3.86 -4.22 -24.90
CA ASP A 162 3.27 -3.35 -25.93
C ASP A 162 1.99 -2.68 -25.44
N LEU A 163 1.17 -3.40 -24.67
CA LEU A 163 -0.06 -2.87 -24.08
C LEU A 163 0.24 -1.78 -23.05
N LEU A 164 1.22 -1.99 -22.19
CA LEU A 164 1.63 -1.01 -21.18
C LEU A 164 2.21 0.25 -21.81
N GLU A 165 3.06 0.11 -22.83
CA GLU A 165 3.62 1.24 -23.58
C GLU A 165 2.54 2.02 -24.34
N LYS A 166 1.51 1.35 -24.87
CA LYS A 166 0.36 2.03 -25.49
C LYS A 166 -0.46 2.81 -24.46
N ILE A 167 -0.70 2.23 -23.29
CA ILE A 167 -1.44 2.87 -22.21
C ILE A 167 -0.71 4.13 -21.71
N SER A 168 0.61 4.04 -21.49
CA SER A 168 1.39 5.20 -21.04
C SER A 168 1.43 6.32 -22.09
N LYS A 169 1.54 5.98 -23.38
CA LYS A 169 1.47 6.95 -24.49
C LYS A 169 0.11 7.65 -24.56
N ASN A 170 -0.99 6.92 -24.43
CA ASN A 170 -2.32 7.52 -24.44
C ASN A 170 -2.52 8.49 -23.26
N GLU A 171 -2.07 8.14 -22.06
CA GLU A 171 -2.16 9.02 -20.88
C GLU A 171 -1.32 10.29 -21.02
N SER A 172 -0.15 10.21 -21.66
CA SER A 172 0.64 11.42 -21.97
C SER A 172 -0.06 12.33 -22.99
N SER A 173 -0.78 11.77 -23.96
CA SER A 173 -1.52 12.54 -24.97
C SER A 173 -2.80 13.19 -24.42
N GLU A 174 -3.45 12.58 -23.43
CA GLU A 174 -4.62 13.14 -22.74
C GLU A 174 -4.22 14.29 -21.79
N LYS A 175 -3.09 14.18 -21.10
CA LYS A 175 -2.54 15.29 -20.28
C LYS A 175 -2.19 16.52 -21.12
N THR A 176 -1.60 16.34 -22.30
CA THR A 176 -1.32 17.46 -23.23
C THR A 176 -2.58 18.11 -23.84
N LYS A 177 -3.74 17.44 -23.78
CA LYS A 177 -5.03 18.03 -24.20
C LYS A 177 -5.71 18.76 -23.05
N ALA A 178 -5.64 18.24 -21.83
CA ALA A 178 -6.18 18.89 -20.63
C ALA A 178 -5.46 20.23 -20.32
N GLU A 179 -4.13 20.29 -20.48
CA GLU A 179 -3.38 21.55 -20.30
C GLU A 179 -3.68 22.61 -21.38
N LYS A 180 -4.20 22.22 -22.55
CA LYS A 180 -4.62 23.17 -23.61
C LYS A 180 -6.05 23.69 -23.42
N THR A 181 -6.93 22.90 -22.80
CA THR A 181 -8.30 23.32 -22.49
C THR A 181 -8.36 24.28 -21.29
N ASP A 182 -7.41 24.20 -20.36
CA ASP A 182 -7.33 25.11 -19.23
C ASP A 182 -6.70 26.48 -19.58
N SER A 183 -6.01 26.61 -20.72
CA SER A 183 -5.52 27.90 -21.23
C SER A 183 -6.54 28.67 -22.07
N GLU A 184 -7.64 28.04 -22.50
CA GLU A 184 -8.71 28.69 -23.27
C GLU A 184 -9.89 29.15 -22.38
N SER A 185 -9.94 28.72 -21.12
CA SER A 185 -10.97 29.13 -20.14
C SER A 185 -10.58 30.36 -19.31
N SER A 186 -9.32 30.79 -19.29
CA SER A 186 -8.86 31.95 -18.52
C SER A 186 -9.05 33.31 -19.19
N ASP A 187 -9.43 33.37 -20.48
CA ASP A 187 -9.57 34.63 -21.24
C ASP A 187 -11.02 35.16 -21.36
N MET A 188 -12.01 34.56 -20.67
CA MET A 188 -13.44 34.92 -20.82
C MET A 188 -14.13 35.50 -19.57
N ASP A 189 -13.51 35.51 -18.39
CA ASP A 189 -14.21 35.86 -17.14
C ASP A 189 -14.00 37.31 -16.63
N ASP A 190 -13.24 38.15 -17.33
CA ASP A 190 -12.88 39.51 -16.85
C ASP A 190 -13.81 40.66 -17.33
N LYS A 191 -15.05 40.39 -17.72
CA LYS A 191 -16.00 41.43 -18.20
C LYS A 191 -17.39 41.45 -17.57
N ASN A 192 -17.61 40.86 -16.40
CA ASN A 192 -18.93 40.94 -15.77
C ASN A 192 -18.90 41.22 -14.26
N VAL A 193 -18.25 42.32 -13.88
CA VAL A 193 -18.42 42.94 -12.56
C VAL A 193 -18.50 44.45 -12.73
N GLU A 194 -19.61 44.97 -13.22
CA GLU A 194 -20.06 46.35 -12.97
C GLU A 194 -21.52 46.53 -13.41
N SER A 195 -22.29 47.26 -12.60
CA SER A 195 -23.77 47.42 -12.56
C SER A 195 -24.48 46.24 -11.85
N VAL A 196 -25.15 46.41 -10.70
CA VAL A 196 -26.14 47.42 -10.36
C VAL A 196 -26.14 47.68 -8.84
N SER A 197 -26.12 48.95 -8.45
CA SER A 197 -26.40 49.46 -7.11
C SER A 197 -27.78 50.12 -7.06
N ASP A 198 -28.46 49.92 -5.92
CA ASP A 198 -29.50 50.74 -5.26
C ASP A 198 -30.90 50.92 -5.89
N GLU A 199 -31.92 50.49 -5.14
CA GLU A 199 -32.89 51.27 -4.31
C GLU A 199 -33.68 50.20 -3.50
N GLY A 200 -34.12 50.30 -2.24
CA GLY A 200 -34.38 51.37 -1.29
C GLY A 200 -35.70 51.02 -0.55
N GLU A 201 -35.69 51.14 0.79
CA GLU A 201 -36.86 51.28 1.71
C GLU A 201 -37.53 50.06 2.40
N ASN A 202 -37.24 49.97 3.71
CA ASN A 202 -38.15 49.98 4.89
C ASN A 202 -39.32 48.98 5.00
N ASP A 203 -39.29 48.12 6.03
CA ASP A 203 -40.11 48.38 7.23
C ASP A 203 -39.63 47.54 8.44
N SER A 204 -39.63 48.20 9.58
CA SER A 204 -39.40 47.71 10.93
C SER A 204 -40.62 46.94 11.47
N THR A 205 -40.42 45.91 12.28
CA THR A 205 -41.10 45.81 13.60
C THR A 205 -40.57 44.63 14.44
N ASP A 206 -40.49 44.93 15.73
CA ASP A 206 -39.94 44.22 16.89
C ASP A 206 -40.54 42.84 17.24
N LYS A 207 -39.64 41.92 17.70
CA LYS A 207 -39.63 41.04 18.92
C LYS A 207 -40.95 40.40 19.49
N PRO A 208 -40.87 39.46 20.46
CA PRO A 208 -39.85 38.42 20.77
C PRO A 208 -40.46 37.02 21.10
N GLU A 209 -39.56 36.04 21.27
CA GLU A 209 -39.52 34.86 22.17
C GLU A 209 -40.81 34.27 22.79
N GLU A 210 -40.99 32.96 22.57
CA GLU A 210 -41.36 31.94 23.58
C GLU A 210 -40.60 30.64 23.29
#